data_AF-A0A964AGW6-F1
#
_entry.id   AF-A0A964AGW6-F1
#
_cell.length_a   1.000
_cell.length_b   1.000
_cell.length_c   1.000
_cell.angle_alpha   90.00
_cell.angle_beta   90.00
_cell.angle_gamma   90.00
#
_symmetry.space_group_name_H-M   'P 1'
#
loop_
_entity.id
_entity.type
_entity.pdbx_description
1 polymer ?
#
loop_
_entity_poly.entity_id
_entity_poly.type
_entity_poly.pdbx_seq_one_letter_code
_entity_poly.pdbx_strand_id
1 'polypeptide(L)'
;MSQHITDDLLRRFVEGYLDEPVAVAVAEHLDGCPLCCTRAAAAEPLSQAFAAVDDPVCPPDLVDDILAALEAPTPERPLPRAELLAASALLSAAALLLFGLGDPAGLLAELALGMSATATALGVVFERMNAAAPWILVVAAAGVCAACAWLASQLEGTTPHGRRTLA
;
A
#
# COMPACT_ATOMS: atom_id res chain seq x y z
N MET A 1 -24.84 28.49 -4.98
CA MET A 1 -24.34 29.87 -4.83
C MET A 1 -22.93 29.78 -4.29
N SER A 2 -21.94 29.65 -5.18
CA SER A 2 -20.54 29.51 -4.80
C SER A 2 -19.98 30.88 -4.44
N GLN A 3 -20.30 31.35 -3.24
CA GLN A 3 -19.69 32.57 -2.71
C GLN A 3 -18.21 32.27 -2.47
N HIS A 4 -17.35 32.90 -3.25
CA HIS A 4 -15.90 32.77 -3.12
C HIS A 4 -15.40 33.53 -1.89
N ILE A 5 -14.30 33.04 -1.33
CA ILE A 5 -13.61 33.71 -0.23
C ILE A 5 -13.02 35.05 -0.72
N THR A 6 -13.02 36.04 0.16
CA THR A 6 -12.44 37.36 -0.11
C THR A 6 -10.91 37.31 -0.08
N ASP A 7 -10.25 38.15 -0.87
CA ASP A 7 -8.77 38.15 -0.96
C ASP A 7 -8.09 38.45 0.39
N ASP A 8 -8.69 39.31 1.22
CA ASP A 8 -8.12 39.61 2.54
C ASP A 8 -8.11 38.38 3.46
N LEU A 9 -9.19 37.59 3.43
CA LEU A 9 -9.31 36.39 4.25
C LEU A 9 -8.38 35.28 3.74
N LEU A 10 -8.25 35.17 2.42
CA LEU A 10 -7.32 34.26 1.74
C LEU A 10 -5.85 34.60 2.08
N ARG A 11 -5.49 35.88 2.07
CA ARG A 11 -4.15 36.34 2.44
C ARG A 11 -3.83 36.00 3.89
N ARG A 12 -4.75 36.29 4.82
CA ARG A 12 -4.55 35.96 6.24
C ARG A 12 -4.47 34.45 6.49
N PHE A 13 -5.16 33.64 5.68
CA PHE A 13 -5.02 32.19 5.70
C PHE A 13 -3.61 31.75 5.29
N VAL A 14 -3.12 32.24 4.15
CA VAL A 14 -1.78 31.93 3.62
C VAL A 14 -0.66 32.41 4.54
N GLU A 15 -0.82 33.57 5.17
CA GLU A 15 0.14 34.11 6.14
C GLU A 15 0.07 33.43 7.52
N GLY A 16 -0.92 32.56 7.76
CA GLY A 16 -1.09 31.85 9.04
C GLY A 16 -1.65 32.73 10.18
N TYR A 17 -2.33 33.84 9.87
CA TYR A 17 -2.90 34.79 10.84
C TYR A 17 -4.40 34.60 11.11
N LEU A 18 -4.97 33.46 10.73
CA LEU A 18 -6.36 33.12 11.05
C LEU A 18 -6.46 32.29 12.33
N ASP A 19 -7.52 32.55 13.09
CA ASP A 19 -7.91 31.68 14.18
C ASP A 19 -8.27 30.29 13.63
N GLU A 20 -7.88 29.24 14.36
CA GLU A 20 -8.03 27.84 13.95
C GLU A 20 -9.42 27.46 13.40
N PRO A 21 -10.56 27.82 14.03
CA PRO A 21 -11.88 27.48 13.47
C PRO A 21 -12.15 28.14 12.11
N VAL A 22 -11.60 29.32 11.87
CA VAL A 22 -11.75 30.04 10.59
C VAL A 22 -10.81 29.44 9.55
N ALA A 23 -9.59 29.06 9.94
CA ALA A 23 -8.64 28.40 9.05
C ALA A 23 -9.17 27.06 8.52
N VAL A 24 -9.79 26.24 9.38
CA VAL A 24 -10.42 24.96 8.98
C VAL A 24 -11.53 25.19 7.94
N ALA A 25 -12.40 26.16 8.17
CA ALA A 25 -13.49 26.47 7.23
C ALA A 25 -12.98 26.97 5.86
N VAL A 26 -11.86 27.70 5.86
CA VAL A 26 -11.19 28.12 4.63
C VAL A 26 -10.58 26.92 3.91
N ALA A 27 -9.88 26.04 4.63
CA ALA A 27 -9.29 24.83 4.05
C ALA A 27 -10.36 23.95 3.38
N GLU A 28 -11.48 23.70 4.05
CA GLU A 28 -12.61 22.93 3.49
C GLU A 28 -13.15 23.56 2.19
N HIS A 29 -13.21 24.89 2.12
CA HIS A 29 -13.61 25.58 0.89
C HIS A 29 -12.56 25.44 -0.23
N LEU A 30 -11.26 25.49 0.09
CA LEU A 30 -10.19 25.33 -0.90
C LEU A 30 -10.20 23.92 -1.51
N ASP A 31 -10.49 22.90 -0.72
CA ASP A 31 -10.66 21.52 -1.19
C ASP A 31 -11.82 21.39 -2.19
N GLY A 32 -12.88 22.18 -2.00
CA GLY A 32 -14.06 22.17 -2.88
C GLY A 32 -14.04 23.18 -4.03
N CYS A 33 -13.14 24.16 -4.02
CA CYS A 33 -13.15 25.28 -4.97
C CYS A 33 -11.79 25.49 -5.67
N PRO A 34 -11.62 25.00 -6.92
CA PRO A 34 -10.34 25.12 -7.63
C PRO A 34 -9.93 26.57 -7.87
N LEU A 35 -10.89 27.48 -8.09
CA LEU A 35 -10.60 28.90 -8.27
C LEU A 35 -9.95 29.53 -7.03
N CYS A 36 -10.49 29.24 -5.84
CA CYS A 36 -9.94 29.76 -4.59
C CYS A 36 -8.59 29.11 -4.26
N CYS A 37 -8.41 27.83 -4.59
CA CYS A 37 -7.14 27.12 -4.49
C CYS A 37 -6.05 27.80 -5.35
N THR A 38 -6.35 28.11 -6.62
CA THR A 38 -5.40 28.84 -7.49
C THR A 38 -5.08 30.23 -6.95
N ARG A 39 -6.07 30.96 -6.43
CA ARG A 39 -5.85 32.28 -5.81
C ARG A 39 -4.97 32.18 -4.55
N ALA A 40 -5.14 31.14 -3.74
CA ALA A 40 -4.35 30.95 -2.52
C ALA A 40 -2.88 30.67 -2.86
N ALA A 41 -2.63 29.80 -3.85
CA ALA A 41 -1.28 29.53 -4.34
C ALA A 41 -0.59 30.79 -4.90
N ALA A 42 -1.34 31.64 -5.62
CA ALA A 42 -0.81 32.91 -6.15
C ALA A 42 -0.54 33.96 -5.06
N ALA A 43 -1.23 33.88 -3.92
CA ALA A 43 -1.04 34.76 -2.77
C ALA A 43 0.14 34.34 -1.87
N GLU A 44 0.71 33.15 -2.09
CA GLU A 44 1.83 32.64 -1.31
C GLU A 44 3.10 33.51 -1.51
N PRO A 45 3.70 34.07 -0.45
CA PRO A 45 4.88 34.94 -0.59
C PRO A 45 6.04 34.27 -1.32
N LEU A 46 6.16 32.95 -1.15
CA LEU A 46 7.18 32.13 -1.78
C LEU A 46 6.93 31.95 -3.29
N SER A 47 5.65 31.88 -3.72
CA SER A 47 5.31 31.84 -5.14
C SER A 47 5.64 33.16 -5.83
N GLN A 48 5.44 34.29 -5.16
CA GLN A 48 5.84 35.60 -5.67
C GLN A 48 7.37 35.75 -5.75
N ALA A 49 8.09 35.25 -4.75
CA ALA A 49 9.55 35.25 -4.74
C ALA A 49 10.11 34.42 -5.91
N PHE A 50 9.54 33.25 -6.18
CA PHE A 50 9.95 32.43 -7.33
C PHE A 50 9.54 33.03 -8.67
N ALA A 51 8.35 33.65 -8.76
CA ALA A 51 7.91 34.33 -9.98
C ALA A 51 8.77 35.55 -10.34
N ALA A 52 9.50 36.12 -9.37
CA ALA A 52 10.43 37.22 -9.58
C ALA A 52 11.83 36.74 -10.03
N VAL A 53 12.11 35.45 -9.99
CA VAL A 53 13.38 34.87 -10.48
C VAL A 53 13.26 34.62 -11.97
N ASP A 54 14.31 34.95 -12.73
CA ASP A 54 14.37 34.62 -14.15
C ASP A 54 14.26 33.11 -14.36
N ASP A 55 13.47 32.69 -15.34
CA ASP A 55 13.35 31.29 -15.70
C ASP A 55 14.75 30.72 -16.03
N PRO A 56 15.12 29.56 -15.48
CA PRO A 56 16.40 28.94 -15.83
C PRO A 56 16.42 28.61 -17.32
N VAL A 57 17.56 28.84 -17.96
CA VAL A 57 17.73 28.49 -19.37
C VAL A 57 17.59 26.98 -19.50
N CYS A 58 16.53 26.54 -20.17
CA CYS A 58 16.30 25.13 -20.49
C CYS A 58 17.42 24.65 -21.43
N PRO A 59 18.18 23.60 -21.08
CA PRO A 59 19.17 23.01 -21.99
C PRO A 59 18.48 22.58 -23.29
N PRO A 60 19.12 22.82 -24.46
CA PRO A 60 18.49 22.60 -25.77
C PRO A 60 18.06 21.14 -25.97
N ASP A 61 18.79 20.20 -25.37
CA ASP A 61 18.58 18.77 -25.53
C ASP A 61 17.75 18.14 -24.39
N LEU A 62 17.29 18.92 -23.39
CA LEU A 62 16.64 18.37 -22.19
C LEU A 62 15.36 17.60 -22.52
N VAL A 63 14.56 18.11 -23.46
CA VAL A 63 13.31 17.46 -23.86
C VAL A 63 13.60 16.14 -24.56
N ASP A 64 14.59 16.13 -25.46
CA ASP A 64 15.00 14.93 -26.19
C ASP A 64 15.63 13.90 -25.25
N ASP A 65 16.43 14.34 -24.26
CA ASP A 65 17.01 13.48 -23.22
C ASP A 65 15.93 12.84 -22.34
N ILE A 66 14.90 13.60 -21.94
CA ILE A 66 13.77 13.06 -21.15
C ILE A 66 13.00 12.03 -21.98
N LEU A 67 12.68 12.34 -23.23
CA LEU A 67 11.97 11.41 -24.11
C LEU A 67 12.78 10.14 -24.35
N ALA A 68 14.09 10.27 -24.63
CA ALA A 68 14.99 9.14 -24.78
C ALA A 68 15.08 8.29 -23.48
N ALA A 69 15.09 8.93 -22.31
CA ALA A 69 15.10 8.23 -21.02
C ALA A 69 13.78 7.49 -20.73
N LEU A 70 12.63 8.02 -21.20
CA LEU A 70 11.33 7.37 -21.08
C LEU A 70 11.19 6.17 -22.05
N GLU A 71 11.81 6.25 -23.23
CA GLU A 71 11.84 5.16 -24.21
C GLU A 71 12.88 4.09 -23.89
N ALA A 72 13.91 4.43 -23.11
CA ALA A 72 14.94 3.50 -22.71
C ALA A 72 14.34 2.35 -21.87
N PRO A 73 14.74 1.09 -22.14
CA PRO A 73 14.31 -0.02 -21.30
C PRO A 73 14.78 0.21 -19.87
N THR A 74 13.86 0.19 -18.92
CA THR A 74 14.18 0.35 -17.50
C THR A 74 15.21 -0.72 -17.11
N PRO A 75 16.40 -0.34 -16.62
CA PRO A 75 17.39 -1.32 -16.20
C PRO A 75 16.75 -2.19 -15.11
N GLU A 76 16.70 -3.50 -15.34
CA GLU A 76 16.20 -4.44 -14.35
C GLU A 76 17.10 -4.31 -13.11
N ARG A 77 16.54 -3.76 -12.03
CA ARG A 77 17.24 -3.68 -10.77
C ARG A 77 17.41 -5.12 -10.27
N PRO A 78 18.65 -5.60 -10.02
CA PRO A 78 18.85 -6.95 -9.54
C PRO A 78 18.07 -7.13 -8.25
N LEU A 79 17.25 -8.19 -8.17
CA LEU A 79 16.42 -8.45 -7.01
C LEU A 79 17.32 -8.58 -5.76
N PRO A 80 17.03 -7.84 -4.66
CA PRO A 80 17.80 -7.91 -3.44
C PRO A 80 17.52 -9.24 -2.73
N ARG A 81 18.32 -10.27 -3.06
CA ARG A 81 18.13 -11.63 -2.54
C ARG A 81 18.09 -11.69 -1.01
N ALA A 82 18.90 -10.87 -0.34
CA ALA A 82 18.93 -10.80 1.11
C ALA A 82 17.60 -10.27 1.70
N GLU A 83 17.00 -9.26 1.08
CA GLU A 83 15.71 -8.70 1.50
C GLU A 83 14.58 -9.69 1.23
N LEU A 84 14.61 -10.40 0.09
CA LEU A 84 13.65 -11.46 -0.23
C LEU A 84 13.71 -12.62 0.79
N LEU A 85 14.92 -13.01 1.21
CA LEU A 85 15.10 -14.04 2.25
C LEU A 85 14.66 -13.55 3.63
N ALA A 86 14.92 -12.29 3.97
CA ALA A 86 14.45 -11.71 5.22
C ALA A 86 12.92 -11.60 5.25
N ALA A 87 12.31 -11.12 4.16
CA ALA A 87 10.87 -11.02 4.00
C ALA A 87 10.19 -12.38 4.07
N SER A 88 10.74 -13.40 3.39
CA SER A 88 10.20 -14.75 3.45
C SER A 88 10.33 -15.37 4.84
N ALA A 89 11.47 -15.19 5.51
CA ALA A 89 11.67 -15.66 6.88
C ALA A 89 10.69 -15.02 7.87
N LEU A 90 10.49 -13.70 7.78
CA LEU A 90 9.52 -12.96 8.60
C LEU A 90 8.09 -13.43 8.33
N LEU A 91 7.72 -13.60 7.06
CA LEU A 91 6.39 -14.09 6.68
C LEU A 91 6.14 -15.50 7.21
N SER A 92 7.13 -16.40 7.10
CA SER A 92 7.04 -17.76 7.66
C SER A 92 6.94 -17.76 9.19
N ALA A 93 7.73 -16.92 9.87
CA ALA A 93 7.64 -16.78 11.32
C ALA A 93 6.27 -16.25 11.76
N ALA A 94 5.75 -15.24 11.06
CA ALA A 94 4.41 -14.70 11.32
C ALA A 94 3.34 -15.78 11.13
N ALA A 95 3.40 -16.56 10.04
CA ALA A 95 2.47 -17.67 9.81
C ALA A 95 2.53 -18.70 10.94
N LEU A 96 3.74 -19.10 11.38
CA LEU A 96 3.91 -20.07 12.47
C LEU A 96 3.35 -19.55 13.80
N LEU A 97 3.57 -18.27 14.13
CA LEU A 97 2.98 -17.65 15.32
C LEU A 97 1.45 -17.60 15.22
N LEU A 98 0.92 -17.31 14.05
CA LEU A 98 -0.52 -17.26 13.79
C LEU A 98 -1.18 -18.63 13.96
N PHE A 99 -0.57 -19.69 13.40
CA PHE A 99 -1.08 -21.06 13.49
C PHE A 99 -0.82 -21.70 14.86
N GLY A 100 0.24 -21.31 15.55
CA GLY A 100 0.63 -21.89 16.84
C GLY A 100 -0.02 -21.22 18.05
N LEU A 101 -0.30 -19.91 18.00
CA LEU A 101 -0.84 -19.13 19.12
C LEU A 101 -2.16 -18.42 18.80
N GLY A 102 -2.54 -18.30 17.52
CA GLY A 102 -3.75 -17.60 17.09
C GLY A 102 -4.98 -18.50 16.95
N ASP A 103 -6.13 -17.88 16.67
CA ASP A 103 -7.35 -18.56 16.22
C ASP A 103 -7.37 -18.57 14.67
N PRO A 104 -6.95 -19.67 14.02
CA PRO A 104 -6.84 -19.72 12.56
C PRO A 104 -8.21 -19.61 11.87
N ALA A 105 -9.30 -19.92 12.56
CA ALA A 105 -10.65 -19.87 12.00
C ALA A 105 -11.16 -18.42 11.86
N GLY A 106 -10.90 -17.57 12.86
CA GLY A 106 -11.25 -16.16 12.81
C GLY A 106 -10.53 -15.41 11.68
N LEU A 107 -9.26 -15.76 11.45
CA LEU A 107 -8.44 -15.09 10.44
C LEU A 107 -8.75 -15.54 9.00
N LEU A 108 -9.14 -16.80 8.81
CA LEU A 108 -9.70 -17.26 7.52
C LEU A 108 -11.02 -16.56 7.20
N ALA A 109 -11.85 -16.27 8.19
CA ALA A 109 -13.08 -15.51 7.99
C ALA A 109 -12.79 -14.04 7.61
N GLU A 110 -11.81 -13.39 8.25
CA GLU A 110 -11.40 -12.03 7.90
C GLU A 110 -10.66 -11.93 6.56
N LEU A 111 -9.81 -12.91 6.21
CA LEU A 111 -9.21 -13.01 4.87
C LEU A 111 -10.27 -13.23 3.81
N ALA A 112 -11.27 -14.08 4.05
CA ALA A 112 -12.38 -14.29 3.12
C ALA A 112 -13.18 -13.00 2.87
N LEU A 113 -13.33 -12.15 3.90
CA LEU A 113 -13.94 -10.82 3.77
C LEU A 113 -13.02 -9.82 3.06
N GLY A 114 -11.71 -9.85 3.35
CA GLY A 114 -10.69 -8.96 2.75
C GLY A 114 -10.31 -9.30 1.31
N MET A 115 -10.49 -10.54 0.86
CA MET A 115 -10.18 -10.98 -0.51
C MET A 115 -11.11 -10.35 -1.57
N SER A 116 -12.21 -9.72 -1.17
CA SER A 116 -13.03 -8.91 -2.08
C SER A 116 -12.33 -7.62 -2.54
N ALA A 117 -11.35 -7.11 -1.77
CA ALA A 117 -10.62 -5.87 -2.07
C ALA A 117 -9.24 -6.10 -2.69
N THR A 118 -8.64 -7.29 -2.58
CA THR A 118 -7.26 -7.59 -3.03
C THR A 118 -7.15 -8.38 -4.34
N ALA A 119 -8.28 -8.82 -4.91
CA ALA A 119 -8.29 -9.59 -6.16
C ALA A 119 -7.64 -8.87 -7.36
N THR A 120 -7.61 -7.54 -7.37
CA THR A 120 -6.96 -6.74 -8.43
C THR A 120 -5.44 -6.65 -8.25
N ALA A 121 -4.93 -6.69 -7.02
CA ALA A 121 -3.50 -6.61 -6.75
C ALA A 121 -2.79 -7.96 -6.94
N LEU A 122 -3.43 -9.07 -6.57
CA LEU A 122 -2.86 -10.41 -6.75
C LEU A 122 -2.77 -10.82 -8.23
N GLY A 123 -3.68 -10.35 -9.09
CA GLY A 123 -3.65 -10.66 -10.52
C GLY A 123 -2.36 -10.18 -11.21
N VAL A 124 -1.89 -8.98 -10.88
CA VAL A 124 -0.66 -8.40 -11.42
C VAL A 124 0.60 -9.15 -10.93
N VAL A 125 0.56 -9.67 -9.71
CA VAL A 125 1.66 -10.49 -9.14
C VAL A 125 1.65 -11.89 -9.74
N PHE A 126 0.49 -12.51 -9.94
CA PHE A 126 0.35 -13.85 -10.52
C PHE A 126 0.81 -13.89 -11.98
N GLU A 127 0.50 -12.85 -12.76
CA GLU A 127 0.93 -12.74 -14.15
C GLU A 127 2.47 -12.58 -14.27
N ARG A 128 3.10 -11.89 -13.31
CA ARG A 128 4.57 -11.84 -13.19
C ARG A 128 5.19 -13.13 -12.64
N MET A 129 4.52 -13.83 -11.73
CA MET A 129 5.03 -15.09 -11.14
C MET A 129 4.92 -16.29 -12.09
N ASN A 130 4.01 -16.29 -13.06
CA ASN A 130 3.93 -17.36 -14.05
C ASN A 130 5.15 -17.41 -14.99
N ALA A 131 5.93 -16.31 -15.07
CA ALA A 131 7.22 -16.27 -15.75
C ALA A 131 8.37 -16.76 -14.85
N ALA A 132 8.20 -16.78 -13.52
CA ALA A 132 9.22 -17.12 -12.53
C ALA A 132 8.88 -18.42 -11.78
N ALA A 133 9.13 -19.53 -12.47
CA ALA A 133 9.41 -20.87 -11.96
C ALA A 133 8.32 -21.56 -11.07
N PRO A 134 7.65 -22.62 -11.57
CA PRO A 134 6.50 -23.27 -10.93
C PRO A 134 6.79 -24.02 -9.61
N TRP A 135 8.05 -24.14 -9.19
CA TRP A 135 8.42 -24.93 -8.01
C TRP A 135 8.06 -24.25 -6.68
N ILE A 136 7.93 -22.93 -6.62
CA ILE A 136 7.55 -22.21 -5.39
C ILE A 136 6.11 -22.58 -4.97
N LEU A 137 5.19 -22.71 -5.94
CA LEU A 137 3.82 -23.17 -5.70
C LEU A 137 3.79 -24.63 -5.24
N VAL A 138 4.68 -25.47 -5.76
CA VAL A 138 4.82 -26.87 -5.34
C VAL A 138 5.30 -26.96 -3.88
N VAL A 139 6.27 -26.13 -3.47
CA VAL A 139 6.78 -26.11 -2.09
C VAL A 139 5.71 -25.59 -1.12
N ALA A 140 4.99 -24.53 -1.49
CA ALA A 140 3.90 -24.00 -0.68
C ALA A 140 2.75 -25.01 -0.52
N ALA A 141 2.33 -25.66 -1.62
CA ALA A 141 1.30 -26.70 -1.60
C ALA A 141 1.75 -27.93 -0.79
N ALA A 142 3.01 -28.35 -0.92
CA ALA A 142 3.57 -29.45 -0.12
C ALA A 142 3.59 -29.11 1.38
N GLY A 143 3.93 -27.87 1.74
CA GLY A 143 3.89 -27.39 3.12
C GLY A 143 2.47 -27.42 3.71
N VAL A 144 1.48 -26.98 2.94
CA VAL A 144 0.06 -27.01 3.36
C VAL A 144 -0.43 -28.45 3.52
N CYS A 145 -0.13 -29.35 2.59
CA CYS A 145 -0.51 -30.76 2.69
C CYS A 145 0.15 -31.45 3.89
N ALA A 146 1.42 -31.16 4.18
CA ALA A 146 2.13 -31.71 5.34
C ALA A 146 1.52 -31.20 6.66
N ALA A 147 1.16 -29.92 6.72
CA ALA A 147 0.48 -29.34 7.88
C ALA A 147 -0.90 -29.97 8.12
N CYS A 148 -1.70 -30.16 7.06
CA CYS A 148 -3.01 -30.82 7.15
C CYS A 148 -2.88 -32.30 7.58
N ALA A 149 -1.90 -33.04 7.05
CA ALA A 149 -1.67 -34.43 7.42
C ALA A 149 -1.22 -34.56 8.89
N TRP A 150 -0.37 -33.65 9.36
CA TRP A 150 0.01 -33.58 10.77
C TRP A 150 -1.20 -33.28 11.67
N LEU A 151 -2.04 -32.31 11.28
CA LEU A 151 -3.25 -31.97 12.02
C LEU A 151 -4.23 -33.16 12.11
N ALA A 152 -4.42 -33.90 11.01
CA ALA A 152 -5.26 -35.09 10.99
C ALA A 152 -4.73 -36.18 11.95
N SER A 153 -3.41 -36.39 11.99
CA SER A 153 -2.78 -37.37 12.90
C SER A 153 -2.98 -37.02 14.39
N GLN A 154 -3.06 -35.73 14.72
CA GLN A 154 -3.31 -35.28 16.09
C GLN A 154 -4.77 -35.48 16.52
N LEU A 155 -5.71 -35.42 15.58
CA LEU A 155 -7.13 -35.65 15.87
C LEU A 155 -7.43 -37.14 16.09
N GLU A 156 -6.78 -38.04 15.34
CA GLU A 156 -6.97 -39.49 15.48
C GLU A 156 -6.47 -40.06 16.83
N GLY A 157 -5.45 -39.43 17.43
CA GLY A 157 -4.90 -39.81 18.73
C GLY A 157 -5.83 -39.57 19.93
N THR A 158 -6.98 -38.91 19.71
CA THR A 158 -7.91 -38.53 20.80
C THR A 158 -9.10 -39.47 20.98
N THR A 159 -9.16 -40.62 20.29
CA THR A 159 -10.25 -41.60 20.50
C THR A 159 -10.07 -42.37 21.82
N PRO A 160 -10.92 -42.18 22.85
CA PRO A 160 -10.79 -42.91 24.10
C PRO A 160 -11.25 -44.37 23.91
N HIS A 161 -10.29 -45.29 23.84
CA HIS A 161 -10.52 -46.72 23.98
C HIS A 161 -10.85 -47.03 25.46
N GLY A 162 -12.11 -46.84 25.82
CA GLY A 162 -12.57 -46.93 27.21
C GLY A 162 -14.02 -47.38 27.37
N ARG A 163 -14.46 -48.45 26.68
CA ARG A 163 -15.60 -49.25 27.14
C ARG A 163 -15.11 -50.58 27.70
N ARG A 164 -14.68 -50.55 28.97
CA ARG A 164 -14.63 -51.76 29.81
C ARG A 164 -16.06 -52.14 30.18
N THR A 165 -16.40 -53.33 29.73
CA THR A 165 -17.44 -54.26 30.18
C THR A 165 -17.81 -54.16 31.67
N LEU A 166 -19.10 -54.00 31.96
CA LEU A 166 -19.76 -54.50 33.17
C LEU A 166 -21.13 -55.05 32.78
N ALA A 167 -21.21 -56.37 32.72
CA ALA A 167 -22.41 -57.19 32.85
C ALA A 167 -22.00 -58.47 33.59
#